data_AF-A0A969V994-F1
#
_entry.id   AF-A0A969V994-F1
#
_cell.length_a   1.000
_cell.length_b   1.000
_cell.length_c   1.000
_cell.angle_alpha   90.00
_cell.angle_beta   90.00
_cell.angle_gamma   90.00
#
_symmetry.space_group_name_H-M   'P 1'
#
loop_
_entity.id
_entity.type
_entity.pdbx_description
1 polymer ?
#
loop_
_entity_poly.entity_id
_entity_poly.type
_entity_poly.pdbx_seq_one_letter_code
_entity_poly.pdbx_strand_id
1 'polypeptide(L)' 'MNSTKTALRDEVHQLAEEAFHLKLISGYGDGQNSNEYQIVWNGKPRHLPLERARSILSKLIDRAH' A
#
# COMPACT_ATOMS: atom_id res chain seq x y z
N MET A 1 1.25 18.92 13.21
CA MET A 1 1.13 17.46 13.44
C MET A 1 0.84 16.77 12.10
N ASN A 2 1.74 16.89 11.12
CA ASN A 2 1.50 16.43 9.74
C ASN A 2 2.59 15.46 9.26
N SER A 3 3.75 15.45 9.91
CA SER A 3 4.91 14.65 9.53
C SER A 3 4.66 13.14 9.64
N THR A 4 3.87 12.70 10.62
CA THR A 4 3.63 11.27 10.89
C THR A 4 2.77 10.60 9.81
N LYS A 5 1.80 11.33 9.24
CA LYS A 5 0.93 10.79 8.18
C LYS A 5 1.64 10.72 6.85
N THR A 6 2.47 11.70 6.53
CA THR A 6 3.32 11.69 5.34
C THR A 6 4.30 10.53 5.39
N ALA A 7 5.01 10.35 6.52
CA ALA A 7 5.94 9.24 6.69
C ALA A 7 5.28 7.86 6.52
N LEU A 8 4.09 7.66 7.10
CA LEU A 8 3.33 6.41 6.93
C LEU A 8 2.92 6.18 5.48
N ARG A 9 2.58 7.24 4.75
CA ARG A 9 2.20 7.16 3.33
C ARG A 9 3.39 6.83 2.44
N ASP A 10 4.54 7.44 2.68
CA ASP A 10 5.78 7.08 1.99
C ASP A 10 6.14 5.62 2.23
N GLU A 11 6.04 5.13 3.47
CA GLU A 11 6.27 3.72 3.81
C GLU A 11 5.31 2.78 3.05
N VAL A 12 4.02 3.11 3.03
CA VAL A 12 3.02 2.33 2.26
C VAL A 12 3.34 2.35 0.77
N HIS A 13 3.79 3.48 0.23
CA HIS A 13 4.16 3.60 -1.18
C HIS A 13 5.34 2.69 -1.54
N GLN A 14 6.39 2.68 -0.73
CA GLN A 14 7.55 1.80 -0.96
C GLN A 14 7.16 0.32 -0.92
N LEU A 15 6.34 -0.08 0.07
CA LEU A 15 5.84 -1.45 0.14
C LEU A 15 4.94 -1.82 -1.04
N ALA A 16 4.16 -0.87 -1.56
CA ALA A 16 3.30 -1.10 -2.71
C ALA A 16 4.12 -1.27 -4.00
N GLU A 17 5.16 -0.46 -4.19
CA GLU A 17 6.11 -0.59 -5.29
C GLU A 17 6.81 -1.95 -5.27
N GLU A 18 7.31 -2.37 -4.11
CA GLU A 18 7.94 -3.69 -3.95
C GLU A 18 6.95 -4.83 -4.23
N ALA A 19 5.75 -4.79 -3.64
CA ALA A 19 4.72 -5.78 -3.89
C ALA A 19 4.30 -5.84 -5.36
N PHE A 20 4.33 -4.71 -6.07
CA PHE A 20 4.07 -4.65 -7.51
C PHE A 20 5.20 -5.26 -8.33
N HIS A 21 6.46 -4.97 -8.00
CA HIS A 21 7.63 -5.60 -8.63
C HIS A 21 7.65 -7.12 -8.44
N LEU A 22 7.25 -7.60 -7.25
CA LEU A 22 7.08 -9.02 -6.95
C LEU A 22 5.82 -9.64 -7.57
N LYS A 23 5.02 -8.87 -8.31
CA LYS A 23 3.75 -9.30 -8.95
C LYS A 23 2.69 -9.81 -7.96
N LEU A 24 2.77 -9.37 -6.69
CA LEU A 24 1.80 -9.71 -5.64
C LEU A 24 0.52 -8.89 -5.72
N ILE A 25 0.63 -7.66 -6.25
CA ILE A 25 -0.49 -6.76 -6.55
C ILE A 25 -0.48 -6.38 -8.04
N SER A 26 -1.63 -5.98 -8.57
CA SER A 26 -1.79 -5.60 -9.98
C SER A 26 -1.56 -4.11 -10.23
N GLY A 27 -1.42 -3.30 -9.18
CA GLY A 27 -1.23 -1.86 -9.25
C GLY A 27 -1.50 -1.20 -7.90
N TYR A 28 -1.14 0.07 -7.79
CA TYR A 28 -1.30 0.85 -6.58
C TYR A 28 -1.43 2.33 -6.91
N GLY A 29 -1.87 3.13 -5.95
CA GLY A 29 -1.98 4.55 -6.09
C GLY A 29 -2.49 5.21 -4.83
N ASP A 30 -2.54 6.52 -4.84
CA ASP A 30 -3.08 7.27 -3.73
C ASP A 30 -4.60 7.30 -3.74
N GLY A 31 -5.19 7.15 -2.55
CA GLY A 31 -6.62 7.32 -2.36
C GLY A 31 -7.03 8.78 -2.46
N GLN A 32 -8.32 9.01 -2.69
CA GLN A 32 -8.92 10.35 -2.72
C GLN A 32 -8.83 11.06 -1.35
N ASN A 33 -8.68 10.29 -0.27
CA ASN A 33 -8.49 10.77 1.10
C ASN A 33 -7.03 10.67 1.53
N SER A 34 -6.54 11.66 2.29
CA SER A 34 -5.16 11.71 2.78
C SER A 34 -4.75 10.56 3.71
N ASN A 35 -5.72 9.81 4.25
CA ASN A 35 -5.49 8.67 5.15
C ASN A 35 -5.73 7.31 4.47
N GLU A 36 -6.01 7.28 3.17
CA GLU A 36 -6.30 6.05 2.42
C GLU A 36 -5.29 5.85 1.30
N TYR A 37 -5.09 4.58 0.95
CA TYR A 37 -4.24 4.13 -0.11
C TYR A 37 -4.98 3.13 -0.98
N GLN A 38 -4.81 3.23 -2.30
CA GLN A 38 -5.41 2.33 -3.26
C GLN A 38 -4.44 1.21 -3.60
N ILE A 39 -4.89 -0.03 -3.43
CA ILE A 39 -4.17 -1.23 -3.88
C ILE A 39 -5.09 -1.98 -4.83
N VAL A 40 -4.59 -2.33 -6.01
CA VAL A 40 -5.32 -3.13 -7.00
C VAL A 40 -4.94 -4.59 -6.83
N TRP A 41 -5.91 -5.40 -6.43
CA TRP A 41 -5.73 -6.83 -6.26
C TRP A 41 -6.61 -7.59 -7.24
N ASN A 42 -6.01 -8.44 -8.08
CA ASN A 42 -6.72 -9.25 -9.07
C ASN A 42 -7.64 -8.38 -9.96
N GLY A 43 -7.13 -7.23 -10.38
CA GLY A 43 -7.86 -6.25 -11.19
C GLY A 43 -8.93 -5.42 -10.45
N LYS A 44 -9.11 -5.60 -9.13
CA LYS A 44 -10.08 -4.82 -8.34
C LYS A 44 -9.36 -3.80 -7.46
N PRO A 45 -9.59 -2.48 -7.65
CA PRO A 45 -9.07 -1.46 -6.75
C PRO A 45 -9.74 -1.57 -5.38
N ARG A 46 -8.93 -1.50 -4.32
CA ARG A 46 -9.37 -1.46 -2.93
C ARG A 46 -8.74 -0.26 -2.24
N HIS A 47 -9.58 0.58 -1.65
CA HIS A 47 -9.13 1.70 -0.83
C HIS A 47 -9.04 1.21 0.61
N LEU A 48 -7.85 1.33 1.19
CA LEU A 48 -7.56 0.84 2.52
C LEU A 48 -6.96 1.99 3.34
N PRO A 49 -7.27 2.09 4.63
CA PRO A 49 -6.54 2.99 5.52
C PRO A 49 -5.04 2.71 5.46
N LEU A 50 -4.20 3.73 5.55
CA LEU A 50 -2.74 3.61 5.43
C LEU A 50 -2.15 2.51 6.31
N GLU A 51 -2.54 2.43 7.58
CA GLU A 51 -2.06 1.40 8.50
C GLU A 51 -2.43 -0.02 8.05
N ARG A 52 -3.63 -0.17 7.46
CA ARG A 52 -4.11 -1.45 6.95
C ARG A 52 -3.40 -1.83 5.64
N ALA A 53 -3.19 -0.86 4.76
CA ALA A 53 -2.41 -1.02 3.53
C ALA A 53 -0.99 -1.50 3.86
N ARG A 54 -0.31 -0.82 4.80
CA ARG A 54 1.01 -1.19 5.32
C ARG A 54 1.05 -2.64 5.80
N SER A 55 0.13 -3.01 6.70
CA SER A 55 0.10 -4.36 7.27
C SER A 55 -0.12 -5.45 6.21
N ILE A 56 -0.98 -5.19 5.22
CA ILE A 56 -1.25 -6.15 4.14
C ILE A 56 -0.03 -6.28 3.23
N LEU A 57 0.57 -5.17 2.81
CA LEU A 57 1.72 -5.17 1.90
C LEU A 57 2.94 -5.82 2.55
N SER A 58 3.28 -5.48 3.80
CA SER A 58 4.38 -6.16 4.50
C SER A 58 4.15 -7.66 4.63
N LYS A 59 2.93 -8.10 4.95
CA LYS A 59 2.60 -9.55 5.02
C LYS A 59 2.66 -10.24 3.67
N LEU A 60 2.36 -9.53 2.59
CA LEU A 60 2.48 -10.07 1.23
C LEU A 60 3.94 -10.30 0.88
N ILE A 61 4.79 -9.30 1.11
CA ILE A 61 6.23 -9.34 0.81
C ILE A 61 6.91 -10.40 1.68
N ASP A 62 6.63 -10.42 2.99
CA ASP A 62 7.18 -11.41 3.93
C ASP A 62 6.88 -12.86 3.53
N ARG A 63 5.72 -13.12 2.92
CA ARG A 63 5.35 -14.46 2.42
C ARG A 63 5.98 -14.81 1.07
N ALA A 64 6.47 -13.83 0.33
CA ALA A 64 7.11 -14.01 -0.96
C ALA A 64 8.62 -14.27 -0.83
N HIS A 65 9.18 -13.96 0.34
CA HIS A 65 10.55 -14.29 0.75
C HIS A 65 10.59 -15.65 1.46
#